data_AF-A0A7S3VGF5-F1
#
_entry.id   AF-A0A7S3VGF5-F1
#
_cell.length_a   1.000
_cell.length_b   1.000
_cell.length_c   1.000
_cell.angle_alpha   90.00
_cell.angle_beta   90.00
_cell.angle_gamma   90.00
#
_symmetry.space_group_name_H-M   'P 1'
#
loop_
_entity.id
_entity.type
_entity.pdbx_description
1 polymer ?
#
loop_
_entity_poly.entity_id
_entity_poly.type
_entity_poly.pdbx_seq_one_letter_code
_entity_poly.pdbx_strand_id
1 'polypeptide(L)'
;MDDFMKKFKGEQWNRWMFDSIPMLDNQTPLEAAQTPQGKRKLEELFAIYDENSSGMEGGGGGGMNCNIPTRYAKWKLGFGPGSEVEFAEEEEIFNHAIMNDDGMRTTQRKQRHTKKLEKKKAAIWIPRRCEVPGCSKRGEDVKVCSKCQCAYYCGREHQAEDWKRHKLDCKALKKASDYLQPRSFLPSRELEKYPIGCFPVPSSTNSTEVKAKAGGAKCFVCHSSSLEVDITYTECCNLPVCDNSHEYQMMSYSRDFCQRSHDRYTSCASHCQEEHKGDWRDCVECNNERDGARPFYSTNGFCATPCLENFLPQGSMITFGCDSEGCKNRMIPGHSGVCYNPDGTTVCTSCSD
;
A
#
# COMPACT_ATOMS: atom_id res chain seq x y z
N MET A 1 -22.06 20.89 22.03
CA MET A 1 -21.49 21.48 20.80
C MET A 1 -22.13 20.75 19.62
N ASP A 2 -22.63 21.48 18.62
CA ASP A 2 -23.21 20.85 17.42
C ASP A 2 -22.14 20.05 16.65
N ASP A 3 -22.56 19.00 15.96
CA ASP A 3 -21.70 18.04 15.26
C ASP A 3 -20.77 18.73 14.25
N PHE A 4 -21.33 19.69 13.51
CA PHE A 4 -20.59 20.58 12.61
C PHE A 4 -19.44 21.32 13.32
N MET A 5 -19.69 21.82 14.53
CA MET A 5 -18.69 22.56 15.31
C MET A 5 -17.60 21.63 15.87
N LYS A 6 -17.94 20.38 16.23
CA LYS A 6 -16.95 19.37 16.63
C LYS A 6 -16.03 19.02 15.46
N LYS A 7 -16.60 18.74 14.29
CA LYS A 7 -15.85 18.47 13.05
C LYS A 7 -14.94 19.64 12.67
N PHE A 8 -15.47 20.86 12.61
CA PHE A 8 -14.68 22.05 12.29
C PHE A 8 -13.53 22.27 13.27
N LYS A 9 -13.76 22.14 14.58
CA LYS A 9 -12.70 22.27 15.59
C LYS A 9 -11.67 21.17 15.46
N GLY A 10 -12.09 19.91 15.31
CA GLY A 10 -11.18 18.80 15.10
C GLY A 10 -10.28 19.01 13.87
N GLU A 11 -10.80 19.56 12.77
CA GLU A 11 -10.03 19.79 11.54
C GLU A 11 -8.95 20.84 11.80
N GLN A 12 -9.31 21.92 12.51
CA GLN A 12 -8.37 22.95 12.93
C GLN A 12 -7.28 22.39 13.85
N TRP A 13 -7.63 21.50 14.78
CA TRP A 13 -6.67 20.90 15.71
C TRP A 13 -5.74 19.91 15.02
N ASN A 14 -6.25 19.14 14.07
CA ASN A 14 -5.45 18.26 13.22
C ASN A 14 -4.47 19.05 12.37
N ARG A 15 -4.93 20.12 11.71
CA ARG A 15 -4.03 21.00 10.94
C ARG A 15 -2.95 21.59 11.83
N TRP A 16 -3.29 22.06 13.02
CA TRP A 16 -2.28 22.55 13.96
C TRP A 16 -1.26 21.46 14.32
N MET A 17 -1.68 20.22 14.58
CA MET A 17 -0.79 19.11 14.95
C MET A 17 0.10 18.59 13.80
N PHE A 18 -0.39 18.65 12.57
CA PHE A 18 0.21 17.97 11.41
C PHE A 18 0.73 18.90 10.31
N ASP A 19 0.40 20.19 10.32
CA ASP A 19 0.97 21.17 9.38
C ASP A 19 2.28 21.74 9.93
N SER A 20 3.18 22.12 9.03
CA SER A 20 4.45 22.76 9.38
C SER A 20 4.23 24.16 9.95
N ILE A 21 4.84 24.46 11.10
CA ILE A 21 4.77 25.78 11.71
C ILE A 21 6.12 26.50 11.49
N PRO A 22 6.15 27.70 10.88
CA PRO A 22 7.41 28.42 10.62
C PRO A 22 8.26 28.64 11.87
N MET A 23 7.62 28.90 13.01
CA MET A 23 8.31 29.11 14.30
C MET A 23 8.99 27.83 14.84
N LEU A 24 8.60 26.66 14.34
CA LEU A 24 9.20 25.36 14.63
C LEU A 24 10.20 24.92 13.55
N ASP A 25 10.85 25.87 12.85
CA ASP A 25 11.71 25.60 11.70
C ASP A 25 11.01 24.82 10.58
N ASN A 26 9.73 25.11 10.36
CA ASN A 26 8.85 24.37 9.43
C ASN A 26 8.69 22.88 9.77
N GLN A 27 8.93 22.48 11.02
CA GLN A 27 8.52 21.16 11.53
C GLN A 27 7.05 21.19 11.97
N THR A 28 6.43 20.01 12.00
CA THR A 28 5.13 19.84 12.66
C THR A 28 5.31 19.82 14.20
N PRO A 29 4.31 20.16 15.01
CA PRO A 29 4.39 20.01 16.46
C PRO A 29 4.76 18.60 16.92
N LEU A 30 4.26 17.56 16.25
CA LEU A 30 4.61 16.17 16.54
C LEU A 30 6.08 15.85 16.30
N GLU A 31 6.69 16.40 15.24
CA GLU A 31 8.11 16.21 14.94
C GLU A 31 8.99 17.03 15.90
N ALA A 32 8.60 18.29 16.16
CA ALA A 32 9.31 19.16 17.09
C ALA A 32 9.33 18.56 18.51
N ALA A 33 8.24 17.91 18.94
CA ALA A 33 8.14 17.23 20.22
C ALA A 33 9.14 16.07 20.40
N GLN A 34 9.71 15.53 19.32
CA GLN A 34 10.70 14.44 19.39
C GLN A 34 12.13 14.94 19.65
N THR A 35 12.40 16.24 19.56
CA THR A 35 13.76 16.79 19.68
C THR A 35 13.88 17.79 20.82
N PRO A 36 15.00 17.83 21.58
CA PRO A 36 15.16 18.80 22.67
C PRO A 36 15.09 20.28 22.23
N GLN A 37 15.47 20.57 20.98
CA GLN A 37 15.35 21.90 20.40
C GLN A 37 13.91 22.23 20.03
N GLY A 38 13.20 21.30 19.38
CA GLY A 38 11.78 21.48 19.04
C GLY A 38 10.90 21.57 20.29
N LYS A 39 11.24 20.84 21.36
CA LYS A 39 10.57 20.94 22.67
C LYS A 39 10.61 22.35 23.24
N ARG A 40 11.79 22.99 23.26
CA ARG A 40 11.93 24.38 23.74
C ARG A 40 11.11 25.37 22.91
N LYS A 41 11.10 25.20 21.59
CA LYS A 41 10.30 26.04 20.68
C LYS A 41 8.79 25.85 20.87
N LEU A 42 8.35 24.63 21.18
CA LEU A 42 6.97 24.34 21.53
C LEU A 42 6.58 25.00 22.85
N GLU A 43 7.45 24.98 23.85
CA GLU A 43 7.23 25.68 25.13
C GLU A 43 7.11 27.20 24.93
N GLU A 44 7.98 27.80 24.11
CA GLU A 44 7.88 29.21 23.70
C GLU A 44 6.57 29.49 22.96
N LEU A 45 6.17 28.63 22.02
CA LEU A 45 4.90 28.74 21.30
C LEU A 45 3.71 28.69 22.24
N PHE A 46 3.73 27.77 23.20
CA PHE A 46 2.66 27.68 24.19
C PHE A 46 2.61 28.87 25.13
N ALA A 47 3.76 29.43 25.53
CA ALA A 47 3.80 30.65 26.34
C ALA A 47 3.14 31.82 25.61
N ILE A 48 3.42 31.99 24.31
CA ILE A 48 2.78 33.01 23.47
C ILE A 48 1.25 32.79 23.42
N TYR A 49 0.78 31.55 23.32
CA TYR A 49 -0.65 31.23 23.33
C TYR A 49 -1.31 31.50 24.68
N ASP A 50 -0.64 31.14 25.78
CA ASP A 50 -1.14 31.37 27.13
C ASP A 50 -1.23 32.89 27.44
N GLU A 51 -0.25 33.68 26.98
CA GLU A 51 -0.27 35.15 27.08
C GLU A 51 -1.41 35.79 26.27
N ASN A 52 -1.62 35.33 25.03
CA ASN A 52 -2.66 35.88 24.15
C ASN A 52 -4.09 35.47 24.55
N SER A 53 -4.27 34.27 25.14
CA SER A 53 -5.58 33.79 25.60
C SER A 53 -6.06 34.51 26.87
N SER A 54 -5.13 34.99 27.70
CA SER A 54 -5.42 35.72 28.95
C SER A 54 -6.00 37.13 28.72
N GLY A 55 -5.88 37.68 27.51
CA GLY A 55 -6.32 39.04 27.17
C GLY A 55 -7.72 39.17 26.56
N MET A 56 -8.45 38.05 26.38
CA MET A 56 -9.66 37.97 25.53
C MET A 56 -10.97 37.67 26.27
N GLU A 57 -11.14 38.10 27.52
CA GLU A 57 -12.46 38.05 28.18
C GLU A 57 -13.46 39.12 27.68
N GLY A 58 -13.10 39.96 26.70
CA GLY A 58 -13.97 41.02 26.20
C GLY A 58 -13.83 41.31 24.70
N GLY A 59 -14.68 40.68 23.88
CA GLY A 59 -15.09 41.21 22.57
C GLY A 59 -14.23 40.80 21.37
N GLY A 60 -14.89 40.37 20.30
CA GLY A 60 -14.27 39.77 19.13
C GLY A 60 -13.35 40.71 18.34
N GLY A 61 -12.23 40.15 17.86
CA GLY A 61 -11.32 40.80 16.93
C GLY A 61 -10.15 39.87 16.61
N GLY A 62 -10.04 39.43 15.35
CA GLY A 62 -9.14 38.37 14.92
C GLY A 62 -7.65 38.64 15.16
N GLY A 63 -6.98 37.68 15.79
CA GLY A 63 -5.53 37.61 15.90
C GLY A 63 -5.10 36.22 16.38
N MET A 64 -4.55 35.40 15.47
CA MET A 64 -3.97 34.07 15.71
C MET A 64 -4.70 33.20 16.75
N ASN A 65 -5.91 32.74 16.40
CA ASN A 65 -6.64 31.74 17.15
C ASN A 65 -5.89 30.40 17.08
N CYS A 66 -5.05 30.10 18.07
CA CYS A 66 -4.67 28.72 18.35
C CYS A 66 -5.94 27.99 18.79
N ASN A 67 -6.63 27.39 17.82
CA ASN A 67 -7.94 26.77 18.06
C ASN A 67 -7.86 25.57 19.00
N ILE A 68 -6.67 24.98 19.22
CA ILE A 68 -6.45 23.85 20.10
C ILE A 68 -6.14 24.32 21.54
N PRO A 69 -6.82 23.78 22.57
CA PRO A 69 -6.51 24.14 23.96
C PRO A 69 -5.05 23.80 24.31
N THR A 70 -4.30 24.78 24.83
CA THR A 70 -2.87 24.62 25.15
C THR A 70 -2.62 23.43 26.07
N ARG A 71 -3.49 23.21 27.08
CA ARG A 71 -3.37 22.09 28.02
C ARG A 71 -3.49 20.73 27.32
N TYR A 72 -4.48 20.58 26.45
CA TYR A 72 -4.66 19.37 25.64
C TYR A 72 -3.47 19.15 24.69
N ALA A 73 -3.03 20.18 23.98
CA ALA A 73 -1.88 20.10 23.07
C ALA A 73 -0.59 19.69 23.81
N LYS A 74 -0.32 20.29 24.98
CA LYS A 74 0.79 19.92 25.86
C LYS A 74 0.72 18.44 26.27
N TRP A 75 -0.44 17.96 26.70
CA TRP A 75 -0.63 16.55 27.06
C TRP A 75 -0.44 15.61 25.86
N LYS A 76 -1.09 15.90 24.73
CA LYS A 76 -1.02 15.09 23.50
C LYS A 76 0.39 14.97 22.93
N LEU A 77 1.22 16.00 23.12
CA LEU A 77 2.64 16.01 22.72
C LEU A 77 3.61 15.52 23.81
N GLY A 78 3.11 15.18 25.01
CA GLY A 78 3.92 14.63 26.11
C GLY A 78 4.70 15.64 26.95
N PHE A 79 4.21 16.87 27.09
CA PHE A 79 4.85 17.98 27.84
C PHE A 79 4.22 18.27 29.20
N GLY A 80 3.00 17.84 29.46
CA GLY A 80 2.22 18.28 30.62
C GLY A 80 1.58 17.13 31.39
N PRO A 81 1.22 17.37 32.67
CA PRO A 81 0.34 16.47 33.39
C PRO A 81 -1.01 16.40 32.69
N GLY A 82 -1.66 15.25 32.79
CA GLY A 82 -2.96 15.02 32.19
C GLY A 82 -3.27 13.55 32.08
N SER A 83 -4.55 13.23 31.90
CA SER A 83 -4.99 11.87 31.63
C SER A 83 -5.94 11.84 30.45
N GLU A 84 -6.09 10.66 29.85
CA GLU A 84 -7.08 10.42 28.80
C GLU A 84 -8.50 10.72 29.27
N VAL A 85 -8.79 10.52 30.57
CA VAL A 85 -10.07 10.86 31.19
C VAL A 85 -10.26 12.38 31.29
N GLU A 86 -9.21 13.12 31.63
CA GLU A 86 -9.25 14.58 31.78
C GLU A 86 -9.51 15.28 30.44
N PHE A 87 -8.99 14.72 29.34
CA PHE A 87 -9.11 15.30 28.00
C PHE A 87 -10.02 14.50 27.08
N ALA A 88 -10.96 13.71 27.62
CA ALA A 88 -11.83 12.85 26.81
C ALA A 88 -12.65 13.64 25.78
N GLU A 89 -13.15 14.82 26.16
CA GLU A 89 -13.93 15.69 25.27
C GLU A 89 -13.05 16.30 24.15
N GLU A 90 -11.84 16.76 24.49
CA GLU A 90 -10.89 17.25 23.50
C GLU A 90 -10.40 16.12 22.57
N GLU A 91 -10.14 14.94 23.12
CA GLU A 91 -9.78 13.76 22.34
C GLU A 91 -10.92 13.38 21.39
N GLU A 92 -12.17 13.43 21.84
CA GLU A 92 -13.36 13.24 21.00
C GLU A 92 -13.41 14.26 19.87
N ILE A 93 -13.27 15.56 20.16
CA ILE A 93 -13.25 16.64 19.15
C ILE A 93 -12.10 16.45 18.15
N PHE A 94 -10.90 16.13 18.64
CA PHE A 94 -9.72 15.89 17.81
C PHE A 94 -9.95 14.74 16.84
N ASN A 95 -10.57 13.66 17.31
CA ASN A 95 -10.85 12.48 16.51
C ASN A 95 -12.03 12.70 15.55
N HIS A 96 -13.01 13.55 15.92
CA HIS A 96 -14.22 13.84 15.14
C HIS A 96 -13.96 14.36 13.72
N ALA A 97 -12.81 15.00 13.49
CA ALA A 97 -12.44 15.51 12.17
C ALA A 97 -11.85 14.46 11.23
N ILE A 98 -11.42 13.34 11.79
CA ILE A 98 -10.92 12.23 10.99
C ILE A 98 -12.02 11.18 10.83
N MET A 99 -13.08 11.20 11.64
CA MET A 99 -14.21 10.27 11.49
C MET A 99 -15.12 10.62 10.30
N ASN A 100 -15.50 9.61 9.53
CA ASN A 100 -16.63 9.65 8.59
C ASN A 100 -17.97 9.67 9.36
N ASP A 101 -19.08 9.87 8.65
CA ASP A 101 -20.44 9.88 9.22
C ASP A 101 -20.78 8.59 10.00
N ASP A 102 -20.08 7.49 9.71
CA ASP A 102 -20.18 6.20 10.40
C ASP A 102 -19.25 6.05 11.63
N GLY A 103 -18.55 7.11 12.04
CA GLY A 103 -17.63 7.09 13.19
C GLY A 103 -16.29 6.38 12.93
N MET A 104 -15.95 6.10 11.67
CA MET A 104 -14.69 5.45 11.26
C MET A 104 -13.62 6.44 10.79
N ARG A 105 -12.36 6.23 11.19
CA ARG A 105 -11.25 7.13 10.86
C ARG A 105 -10.89 7.04 9.37
N THR A 106 -10.98 8.17 8.67
CA THR A 106 -10.47 8.35 7.32
C THR A 106 -8.96 8.17 7.25
N THR A 107 -8.54 7.44 6.23
CA THR A 107 -7.14 7.10 6.01
C THR A 107 -6.39 8.28 5.41
N GLN A 108 -5.66 9.00 6.26
CA GLN A 108 -4.76 10.06 5.82
C GLN A 108 -3.31 9.54 5.73
N ARG A 109 -2.87 9.22 4.51
CA ARG A 109 -1.50 8.75 4.26
C ARG A 109 -0.54 9.91 4.08
N LYS A 110 0.58 9.89 4.81
CA LYS A 110 1.74 10.74 4.49
C LYS A 110 2.21 10.47 3.05
N GLN A 111 2.69 11.51 2.36
CA GLN A 111 3.15 11.43 0.97
C GLN A 111 4.15 10.28 0.71
N ARG A 112 5.02 9.98 1.68
CA ARG A 112 5.98 8.85 1.61
C ARG A 112 5.31 7.49 1.45
N HIS A 113 4.15 7.28 2.06
CA HIS A 113 3.42 6.01 2.02
C HIS A 113 2.51 5.94 0.79
N THR A 114 1.96 7.08 0.34
CA THR A 114 1.34 7.19 -0.99
C THR A 114 2.32 6.79 -2.08
N LYS A 115 3.56 7.30 -2.05
CA LYS A 115 4.63 6.89 -2.99
C LYS A 115 4.95 5.39 -2.91
N LYS A 116 4.89 4.77 -1.72
CA LYS A 116 5.09 3.32 -1.57
C LYS A 116 3.91 2.53 -2.14
N LEU A 117 2.69 3.01 -1.95
CA LEU A 117 1.49 2.42 -2.52
C LEU A 117 1.51 2.49 -4.06
N GLU A 118 1.91 3.61 -4.65
CA GLU A 118 2.11 3.71 -6.10
C GLU A 118 3.16 2.70 -6.60
N LYS A 119 4.29 2.58 -5.89
CA LYS A 119 5.31 1.55 -6.19
C LYS A 119 4.77 0.11 -6.06
N LYS A 120 3.74 -0.12 -5.24
CA LYS A 120 3.09 -1.43 -5.08
C LYS A 120 2.07 -1.68 -6.19
N LYS A 121 1.25 -0.68 -6.54
CA LYS A 121 0.34 -0.73 -7.70
C LYS A 121 1.07 -1.02 -9.01
N ALA A 122 2.27 -0.47 -9.16
CA ALA A 122 3.14 -0.66 -10.32
C ALA A 122 3.94 -1.98 -10.28
N ALA A 123 4.01 -2.67 -9.14
CA ALA A 123 4.95 -3.77 -8.97
C ALA A 123 4.48 -5.08 -9.62
N ILE A 124 5.43 -5.75 -10.27
CA ILE A 124 5.29 -7.12 -10.76
C ILE A 124 6.48 -7.97 -10.33
N TRP A 125 6.23 -9.14 -9.77
CA TRP A 125 7.25 -10.09 -9.33
C TRP A 125 7.83 -10.87 -10.51
N ILE A 126 9.15 -10.77 -10.69
CA ILE A 126 9.90 -11.40 -11.78
C ILE A 126 10.90 -12.40 -11.19
N PRO A 127 10.85 -13.68 -11.54
CA PRO A 127 11.78 -14.68 -11.04
C PRO A 127 13.16 -14.42 -11.63
N ARG A 128 14.18 -14.39 -10.78
CA ARG A 128 15.57 -14.18 -11.17
C ARG A 128 16.18 -15.50 -11.64
N ARG A 129 15.77 -15.91 -12.84
CA ARG A 129 16.17 -17.18 -13.50
C ARG A 129 16.32 -17.04 -15.00
N CYS A 130 16.99 -17.98 -15.65
CA CYS A 130 17.00 -17.99 -17.11
C CYS A 130 15.60 -18.26 -17.66
N GLU A 131 15.14 -17.48 -18.65
CA GLU A 131 13.83 -17.66 -19.29
C GLU A 131 13.84 -18.66 -20.46
N VAL A 132 15.02 -19.15 -20.88
CA VAL A 132 15.13 -20.26 -21.83
C VAL A 132 14.64 -21.56 -21.17
N PRO A 133 13.64 -22.25 -21.77
CA PRO A 133 13.14 -23.52 -21.25
C PRO A 133 14.25 -24.57 -21.09
N GLY A 134 14.26 -25.25 -19.94
CA GLY A 134 15.22 -26.31 -19.63
C GLY A 134 16.53 -25.83 -19.00
N CYS A 135 16.76 -24.51 -18.91
CA CYS A 135 17.95 -23.99 -18.24
C CYS A 135 17.77 -23.94 -16.71
N SER A 136 18.70 -24.51 -15.94
CA SER A 136 18.62 -24.55 -14.46
C SER A 136 19.26 -23.36 -13.73
N LYS A 137 19.92 -22.43 -14.43
CA LYS A 137 20.64 -21.30 -13.80
C LYS A 137 19.69 -20.26 -13.18
N ARG A 138 20.03 -19.79 -11.98
CA ARG A 138 19.23 -18.89 -11.13
C ARG A 138 20.12 -17.84 -10.45
N GLY A 139 19.53 -16.79 -9.91
CA GLY A 139 20.23 -15.86 -9.01
C GLY A 139 21.31 -15.01 -9.68
N GLU A 140 22.52 -15.05 -9.13
CA GLU A 140 23.64 -14.22 -9.58
C GLU A 140 24.20 -14.66 -10.93
N ASP A 141 23.96 -15.91 -11.32
CA ASP A 141 24.38 -16.50 -12.59
C ASP A 141 23.58 -16.02 -13.80
N VAL A 142 22.54 -15.20 -13.59
CA VAL A 142 21.69 -14.68 -14.66
C VAL A 142 21.72 -13.16 -14.70
N LYS A 143 21.81 -12.64 -15.91
CA LYS A 143 21.85 -11.23 -16.26
C LYS A 143 20.48 -10.79 -16.75
N VAL A 144 20.06 -9.62 -16.31
CA VAL A 144 18.80 -9.02 -16.72
C VAL A 144 18.88 -8.49 -18.16
N CYS A 145 17.79 -8.60 -18.92
CA CYS A 145 17.65 -7.90 -20.20
C CYS A 145 17.75 -6.39 -19.98
N SER A 146 18.78 -5.76 -20.54
CA SER A 146 19.04 -4.32 -20.37
C SER A 146 17.96 -3.41 -20.94
N LYS A 147 17.09 -3.92 -21.83
CA LYS A 147 16.05 -3.12 -22.48
C LYS A 147 14.75 -3.03 -21.68
N CYS A 148 14.28 -4.14 -21.13
CA CYS A 148 12.97 -4.20 -20.46
C CYS A 148 13.06 -4.46 -18.95
N GLN A 149 14.21 -4.92 -18.46
CA GLN A 149 14.45 -5.26 -17.05
C GLN A 149 13.50 -6.29 -16.42
N CYS A 150 12.75 -7.03 -17.25
CA CYS A 150 11.71 -7.97 -16.84
C CYS A 150 11.97 -9.44 -17.25
N ALA A 151 13.16 -9.73 -17.77
CA ALA A 151 13.57 -11.09 -18.16
C ALA A 151 15.05 -11.28 -17.85
N TYR A 152 15.45 -12.51 -17.53
CA TYR A 152 16.81 -12.85 -17.13
C TYR A 152 17.36 -14.01 -17.98
N TYR A 153 18.66 -13.97 -18.27
CA TYR A 153 19.35 -14.94 -19.11
C TYR A 153 20.76 -15.20 -18.58
N CYS A 154 21.30 -16.39 -18.78
CA CYS A 154 22.67 -16.72 -18.38
C CYS A 154 23.72 -15.89 -19.13
N GLY A 155 23.40 -15.51 -20.36
CA GLY A 155 24.29 -14.79 -21.26
C GLY A 155 23.58 -14.42 -22.56
N ARG A 156 24.34 -13.89 -23.52
CA ARG A 156 23.82 -13.44 -24.82
C ARG A 156 23.28 -14.60 -25.67
N GLU A 157 23.82 -15.80 -25.51
CA GLU A 157 23.38 -17.01 -26.24
C GLU A 157 21.92 -17.34 -25.93
N HIS A 158 21.60 -17.56 -24.66
CA HIS A 158 20.22 -17.82 -24.21
C HIS A 158 19.28 -16.63 -24.50
N GLN A 159 19.78 -15.40 -24.43
CA GLN A 159 19.00 -14.24 -24.83
C GLN A 159 18.66 -14.24 -26.33
N ALA A 160 19.61 -14.67 -27.18
CA ALA A 160 19.42 -14.75 -28.63
C ALA A 160 18.48 -15.90 -29.03
N GLU A 161 18.58 -17.04 -28.35
CA GLU A 161 17.68 -18.18 -28.51
C GLU A 161 16.22 -17.78 -28.24
N ASP A 162 15.99 -17.13 -27.10
CA ASP A 162 14.65 -16.71 -26.67
C ASP A 162 14.16 -15.43 -27.39
N TRP A 163 15.03 -14.75 -28.15
CA TRP A 163 14.73 -13.44 -28.75
C TRP A 163 13.49 -13.46 -29.64
N LYS A 164 13.23 -14.56 -30.36
CA LYS A 164 12.06 -14.70 -31.24
C LYS A 164 10.75 -14.48 -30.48
N ARG A 165 10.68 -14.98 -29.25
CA ARG A 165 9.54 -14.84 -28.33
C ARG A 165 9.64 -13.53 -27.54
N HIS A 166 10.77 -13.31 -26.87
CA HIS A 166 10.97 -12.17 -25.97
C HIS A 166 10.88 -10.81 -26.67
N LYS A 167 11.21 -10.68 -27.95
CA LYS A 167 11.16 -9.38 -28.66
C LYS A 167 9.79 -8.68 -28.56
N LEU A 168 8.70 -9.45 -28.53
CA LEU A 168 7.33 -8.93 -28.42
C LEU A 168 7.10 -8.32 -27.05
N ASP A 169 7.39 -9.09 -25.99
CA ASP A 169 7.30 -8.65 -24.60
C ASP A 169 8.28 -7.52 -24.31
N CYS A 170 9.53 -7.63 -24.77
CA CYS A 170 10.58 -6.64 -24.53
C CYS A 170 10.16 -5.26 -25.02
N LYS A 171 9.49 -5.16 -26.17
CA LYS A 171 9.01 -3.88 -26.71
C LYS A 171 7.88 -3.32 -25.86
N ALA A 172 6.92 -4.15 -25.46
CA ALA A 172 5.79 -3.74 -24.63
C ALA A 172 6.23 -3.32 -23.23
N LEU A 173 7.07 -4.12 -22.58
CA LEU A 173 7.60 -3.88 -21.23
C LEU A 173 8.55 -2.67 -21.20
N LYS A 174 9.33 -2.45 -22.26
CA LYS A 174 10.11 -1.21 -22.39
C LYS A 174 9.21 0.03 -22.44
N LYS A 175 8.07 -0.02 -23.13
CA LYS A 175 7.10 1.09 -23.12
C LYS A 175 6.45 1.27 -21.75
N ALA A 176 6.31 0.19 -21.00
CA ALA A 176 5.71 0.20 -19.68
C ALA A 176 6.68 0.56 -18.55
N SER A 177 7.97 0.74 -18.82
CA SER A 177 8.98 0.98 -17.77
C SER A 177 8.70 2.21 -16.91
N ASP A 178 7.92 3.16 -17.43
CA ASP A 178 7.58 4.41 -16.73
C ASP A 178 6.54 4.19 -15.61
N TYR A 179 5.69 3.17 -15.74
CA TYR A 179 4.61 2.86 -14.78
C TYR A 179 4.64 1.44 -14.23
N LEU A 180 5.53 0.58 -14.72
CA LEU A 180 5.75 -0.78 -14.23
C LEU A 180 7.04 -0.84 -13.43
N GLN A 181 7.02 -1.56 -12.32
CA GLN A 181 8.15 -1.70 -11.41
C GLN A 181 8.49 -3.18 -11.22
N PRO A 182 9.40 -3.75 -12.04
CA PRO A 182 9.79 -5.14 -11.90
C PRO A 182 10.50 -5.36 -10.55
N ARG A 183 10.02 -6.34 -9.79
CA ARG A 183 10.59 -6.79 -8.52
C ARG A 183 11.16 -8.19 -8.71
N SER A 184 12.48 -8.25 -8.82
CA SER A 184 13.16 -9.53 -8.96
C SER A 184 13.10 -10.33 -7.66
N PHE A 185 12.82 -11.63 -7.73
CA PHE A 185 12.88 -12.51 -6.57
C PHE A 185 13.64 -13.80 -6.85
N LEU A 186 14.14 -14.41 -5.78
CA LEU A 186 14.73 -15.75 -5.81
C LEU A 186 13.76 -16.71 -5.13
N PRO A 187 13.28 -17.75 -5.82
CA PRO A 187 12.32 -18.69 -5.24
C PRO A 187 12.77 -19.26 -3.90
N SER A 188 14.06 -19.61 -3.77
CA SER A 188 14.62 -20.12 -2.52
C SER A 188 14.50 -19.11 -1.37
N ARG A 189 14.85 -17.84 -1.61
CA ARG A 189 14.75 -16.78 -0.59
C ARG A 189 13.31 -16.46 -0.21
N GLU A 190 12.39 -16.51 -1.16
CA GLU A 190 10.96 -16.31 -0.85
C GLU A 190 10.41 -17.49 -0.02
N LEU A 191 10.86 -18.72 -0.28
CA LEU A 191 10.50 -19.90 0.51
C LEU A 191 11.14 -19.90 1.91
N GLU A 192 12.36 -19.39 2.06
CA GLU A 192 12.97 -19.18 3.38
C GLU A 192 12.16 -18.18 4.22
N LYS A 193 11.69 -17.10 3.58
CA LYS A 193 10.88 -16.06 4.23
C LYS A 193 9.46 -16.52 4.52
N TYR A 194 8.85 -17.24 3.59
CA TYR A 194 7.49 -17.76 3.68
C TYR A 194 7.48 -19.25 3.29
N PRO A 195 7.78 -20.16 4.23
CA PRO A 195 7.72 -21.60 3.98
C PRO A 195 6.34 -22.03 3.47
N ILE A 196 6.25 -23.14 2.72
CA ILE A 196 4.95 -23.69 2.32
C ILE A 196 4.15 -24.08 3.56
N GLY A 197 2.86 -23.73 3.57
CA GLY A 197 1.96 -23.93 4.70
C GLY A 197 2.09 -22.88 5.80
N CYS A 198 2.90 -21.83 5.61
CA CYS A 198 3.00 -20.73 6.57
C CYS A 198 1.85 -19.72 6.48
N PHE A 199 0.93 -19.86 5.53
CA PHE A 199 -0.24 -18.99 5.43
C PHE A 199 -1.47 -19.68 6.01
N PRO A 200 -2.26 -19.01 6.88
CA PRO A 200 -2.03 -17.67 7.42
C PRO A 200 -0.77 -17.59 8.31
N VAL A 201 -0.03 -16.47 8.23
CA VAL A 201 1.21 -16.29 9.00
C VAL A 201 0.87 -16.30 10.48
N PRO A 202 1.46 -17.19 11.30
CA PRO A 202 1.14 -17.20 12.72
C PRO A 202 1.53 -15.86 13.33
N SER A 203 0.56 -15.19 13.96
CA SER A 203 0.86 -14.00 14.77
C SER A 203 1.88 -14.42 15.82
N SER A 204 3.04 -13.75 15.87
CA SER A 204 4.04 -13.99 16.90
C SER A 204 3.50 -13.50 18.25
N THR A 205 2.59 -14.26 18.86
CA THR A 205 2.23 -14.37 20.28
C THR A 205 0.87 -15.06 20.40
N ASN A 206 0.85 -16.19 21.11
CA ASN A 206 -0.33 -16.68 21.78
C ASN A 206 -0.92 -15.57 22.66
N SER A 207 -2.16 -15.16 22.43
CA SER A 207 -3.19 -14.84 23.44
C SER A 207 -4.24 -13.88 22.90
N THR A 208 -5.47 -14.27 23.12
CA THR A 208 -6.73 -13.60 22.83
C THR A 208 -6.93 -12.24 23.55
N GLU A 209 -5.90 -11.62 24.13
CA GLU A 209 -6.05 -10.41 24.97
C GLU A 209 -4.99 -9.30 24.76
N VAL A 210 -4.08 -9.40 23.78
CA VAL A 210 -3.16 -8.29 23.41
C VAL A 210 -3.57 -7.63 22.08
N LYS A 211 -4.88 -7.58 21.80
CA LYS A 211 -5.42 -6.70 20.77
C LYS A 211 -5.38 -5.25 21.30
N ALA A 212 -4.89 -4.34 20.47
CA ALA A 212 -5.07 -2.88 20.60
C ALA A 212 -4.18 -2.04 21.55
N LYS A 213 -3.05 -2.54 22.08
CA LYS A 213 -2.04 -1.65 22.70
C LYS A 213 -0.79 -1.45 21.85
N ALA A 214 -0.92 -0.49 20.93
CA ALA A 214 0.06 0.55 20.57
C ALA A 214 1.49 0.17 20.17
N GLY A 215 1.80 0.35 18.87
CA GLY A 215 3.04 1.03 18.45
C GLY A 215 3.78 0.48 17.23
N GLY A 216 3.57 -0.79 16.84
CA GLY A 216 4.49 -1.47 15.92
C GLY A 216 3.95 -1.87 14.54
N ALA A 217 2.64 -2.10 14.41
CA ALA A 217 2.08 -2.67 13.20
C ALA A 217 2.18 -1.68 12.02
N LYS A 218 2.66 -2.17 10.88
CA LYS A 218 2.77 -1.40 9.64
C LYS A 218 2.09 -2.15 8.52
N CYS A 219 1.28 -1.44 7.73
CA CYS A 219 0.66 -2.02 6.55
C CYS A 219 1.71 -2.65 5.62
N PHE A 220 1.61 -3.93 5.28
CA PHE A 220 2.59 -4.58 4.39
C PHE A 220 2.53 -4.08 2.93
N VAL A 221 1.45 -3.36 2.58
CA VAL A 221 1.27 -2.69 1.28
C VAL A 221 1.91 -1.31 1.29
N CYS A 222 1.34 -0.33 2.00
CA CYS A 222 1.81 1.07 1.95
C CYS A 222 2.84 1.42 3.03
N HIS A 223 3.01 0.60 4.06
CA HIS A 223 3.90 0.79 5.21
C HIS A 223 3.50 1.94 6.16
N SER A 224 2.26 2.44 6.05
CA SER A 224 1.66 3.29 7.08
C SER A 224 1.60 2.54 8.41
N SER A 225 1.89 3.22 9.51
CA SER A 225 1.82 2.64 10.85
C SER A 225 0.43 2.82 11.46
N SER A 226 0.14 2.05 12.50
CA SER A 226 -1.07 2.18 13.32
C SER A 226 -1.24 3.55 14.00
N LEU A 227 -0.22 4.41 13.98
CA LEU A 227 -0.32 5.80 14.44
C LEU A 227 -0.98 6.71 13.39
N GLU A 228 -0.79 6.37 12.12
CA GLU A 228 -1.23 7.20 10.99
C GLU A 228 -2.59 6.74 10.44
N VAL A 229 -2.86 5.44 10.44
CA VAL A 229 -4.06 4.83 9.85
C VAL A 229 -4.51 3.66 10.70
N ASP A 230 -5.79 3.32 10.62
CA ASP A 230 -6.29 2.11 11.24
C ASP A 230 -5.75 0.89 10.50
N ILE A 231 -5.36 -0.12 11.28
CA ILE A 231 -4.73 -1.35 10.78
C ILE A 231 -5.58 -2.54 11.21
N THR A 232 -5.97 -3.32 10.22
CA THR A 232 -6.59 -4.64 10.38
C THR A 232 -5.63 -5.73 9.87
N TYR A 233 -6.05 -6.99 9.89
CA TYR A 233 -5.28 -8.12 9.38
C TYR A 233 -6.08 -8.81 8.27
N THR A 234 -5.38 -9.24 7.23
CA THR A 234 -5.99 -9.98 6.14
C THR A 234 -6.43 -11.37 6.61
N GLU A 235 -7.62 -11.82 6.21
CA GLU A 235 -8.13 -13.14 6.60
C GLU A 235 -7.27 -14.27 5.99
N CYS A 236 -6.83 -14.10 4.74
CA CYS A 236 -6.14 -15.14 3.99
C CYS A 236 -4.67 -15.37 4.39
N CYS A 237 -3.96 -14.33 4.79
CA CYS A 237 -2.52 -14.41 5.08
C CYS A 237 -2.11 -13.85 6.44
N ASN A 238 -3.06 -13.27 7.20
CA ASN A 238 -2.85 -12.69 8.52
C ASN A 238 -1.73 -11.63 8.56
N LEU A 239 -1.67 -10.78 7.54
CA LEU A 239 -0.72 -9.68 7.46
C LEU A 239 -1.38 -8.34 7.76
N PRO A 240 -0.71 -7.43 8.49
CA PRO A 240 -1.26 -6.13 8.86
C PRO A 240 -1.47 -5.26 7.62
N VAL A 241 -2.68 -4.72 7.44
CA VAL A 241 -3.09 -3.92 6.29
C VAL A 241 -3.95 -2.74 6.73
N CYS A 242 -4.01 -1.65 5.95
CA CYS A 242 -4.90 -0.53 6.29
C CYS A 242 -6.36 -0.99 6.28
N ASP A 243 -7.09 -0.68 7.36
CA ASP A 243 -8.52 -0.89 7.45
C ASP A 243 -9.27 0.27 6.81
N ASN A 244 -9.29 0.27 5.48
CA ASN A 244 -9.83 1.40 4.73
C ASN A 244 -10.71 0.98 3.56
N SER A 245 -11.21 -0.25 3.58
CA SER A 245 -12.08 -0.75 2.52
C SER A 245 -13.42 -0.01 2.49
N HIS A 246 -13.89 0.49 3.64
CA HIS A 246 -15.13 1.25 3.78
C HIS A 246 -15.12 2.61 3.06
N GLU A 247 -13.94 3.20 2.83
CA GLU A 247 -13.78 4.46 2.10
C GLU A 247 -13.89 4.31 0.58
N TYR A 248 -13.98 3.07 0.07
CA TYR A 248 -14.00 2.82 -1.36
C TYR A 248 -15.32 3.29 -1.99
N GLN A 249 -15.22 4.21 -2.95
CA GLN A 249 -16.35 4.57 -3.81
C GLN A 249 -16.54 3.51 -4.90
N MET A 250 -17.74 2.94 -4.96
CA MET A 250 -18.15 1.99 -6.00
C MET A 250 -17.92 2.58 -7.39
N MET A 251 -17.50 1.75 -8.35
CA MET A 251 -17.18 2.13 -9.74
C MET A 251 -15.97 3.06 -9.92
N SER A 252 -15.26 3.46 -8.87
CA SER A 252 -14.01 4.23 -9.02
C SER A 252 -12.84 3.40 -9.56
N TYR A 253 -12.93 2.06 -9.47
CA TYR A 253 -11.83 1.10 -9.74
C TYR A 253 -10.49 1.44 -9.05
N SER A 254 -10.51 2.30 -8.03
CA SER A 254 -9.30 2.71 -7.33
C SER A 254 -8.64 1.55 -6.60
N ARG A 255 -7.30 1.57 -6.63
CA ARG A 255 -6.41 0.64 -5.92
C ARG A 255 -5.74 1.30 -4.71
N ASP A 256 -6.32 2.39 -4.20
CA ASP A 256 -5.81 3.15 -3.05
C ASP A 256 -6.16 2.53 -1.70
N PHE A 257 -7.03 1.53 -1.70
CA PHE A 257 -7.56 0.90 -0.50
C PHE A 257 -6.84 -0.42 -0.29
N CYS A 258 -5.95 -0.49 0.71
CA CYS A 258 -4.93 -1.53 0.79
C CYS A 258 -5.54 -2.91 1.05
N GLN A 259 -6.49 -3.01 1.98
CA GLN A 259 -7.20 -4.26 2.29
C GLN A 259 -8.01 -4.70 1.07
N ARG A 260 -8.95 -3.88 0.60
CA ARG A 260 -9.73 -4.17 -0.61
C ARG A 260 -8.87 -4.56 -1.82
N SER A 261 -7.77 -3.86 -2.07
CA SER A 261 -6.90 -4.18 -3.22
C SER A 261 -6.17 -5.50 -3.03
N HIS A 262 -5.78 -5.84 -1.79
CA HIS A 262 -5.28 -7.16 -1.50
C HIS A 262 -6.36 -8.22 -1.72
N ASP A 263 -7.55 -8.04 -1.15
CA ASP A 263 -8.63 -9.02 -1.22
C ASP A 263 -9.11 -9.26 -2.66
N ARG A 264 -9.18 -8.19 -3.46
CA ARG A 264 -9.65 -8.27 -4.85
C ARG A 264 -8.59 -8.76 -5.83
N TYR A 265 -7.32 -8.42 -5.61
CA TYR A 265 -6.27 -8.61 -6.62
C TYR A 265 -5.24 -9.66 -6.25
N THR A 266 -5.46 -10.50 -5.23
CA THR A 266 -4.49 -11.54 -4.86
C THR A 266 -5.10 -12.92 -4.87
N SER A 267 -4.34 -13.89 -5.40
CA SER A 267 -4.78 -15.29 -5.43
C SER A 267 -4.91 -15.89 -4.04
N CYS A 268 -4.17 -15.40 -3.02
CA CYS A 268 -4.36 -15.87 -1.64
C CYS A 268 -5.72 -15.47 -1.07
N ALA A 269 -6.22 -14.28 -1.40
CA ALA A 269 -7.55 -13.86 -0.97
C ALA A 269 -8.65 -14.68 -1.64
N SER A 270 -8.59 -14.86 -2.97
CA SER A 270 -9.52 -15.74 -3.68
C SER A 270 -9.48 -17.17 -3.16
N HIS A 271 -8.28 -17.73 -2.94
CA HIS A 271 -8.10 -19.06 -2.36
C HIS A 271 -8.80 -19.21 -1.00
N CYS A 272 -8.71 -18.19 -0.15
CA CYS A 272 -9.36 -18.19 1.16
C CYS A 272 -10.89 -18.05 1.05
N GLN A 273 -11.38 -17.21 0.14
CA GLN A 273 -12.81 -16.97 -0.08
C GLN A 273 -13.53 -18.19 -0.67
N GLU A 274 -12.86 -18.91 -1.57
CA GLU A 274 -13.37 -20.15 -2.17
C GLU A 274 -13.09 -21.38 -1.27
N GLU A 275 -12.50 -21.19 -0.09
CA GLU A 275 -12.23 -22.26 0.90
C GLU A 275 -11.41 -23.43 0.35
N HIS A 276 -10.48 -23.14 -0.56
CA HIS A 276 -9.56 -24.15 -1.09
C HIS A 276 -8.64 -24.66 0.02
N LYS A 277 -8.22 -25.94 -0.08
CA LYS A 277 -7.33 -26.57 0.88
C LYS A 277 -5.86 -26.31 0.52
N GLY A 278 -5.02 -26.22 1.55
CA GLY A 278 -3.56 -26.18 1.40
C GLY A 278 -3.01 -24.77 1.28
N ASP A 279 -1.83 -24.65 0.65
CA ASP A 279 -1.21 -23.35 0.41
C ASP A 279 -1.66 -22.82 -0.95
N TRP A 280 -2.17 -21.59 -0.99
CA TRP A 280 -2.61 -20.96 -2.25
C TRP A 280 -1.55 -20.97 -3.36
N ARG A 281 -0.26 -21.04 -2.99
CA ARG A 281 0.85 -21.07 -3.96
C ARG A 281 1.05 -22.43 -4.61
N ASP A 282 0.55 -23.52 -4.02
CA ASP A 282 0.54 -24.87 -4.60
C ASP A 282 -0.82 -25.25 -5.20
N CYS A 283 -1.87 -24.50 -4.87
CA CYS A 283 -3.23 -24.79 -5.26
C CYS A 283 -3.42 -24.76 -6.78
N VAL A 284 -3.65 -25.93 -7.37
CA VAL A 284 -3.83 -26.10 -8.81
C VAL A 284 -5.06 -25.34 -9.30
N GLU A 285 -6.16 -25.35 -8.54
CA GLU A 285 -7.40 -24.64 -8.87
C GLU A 285 -7.16 -23.13 -9.00
N CYS A 286 -6.45 -22.51 -8.03
CA CYS A 286 -6.13 -21.09 -8.08
C CYS A 286 -5.17 -20.69 -9.21
N ASN A 287 -4.42 -21.65 -9.77
CA ASN A 287 -3.42 -21.39 -10.80
C ASN A 287 -3.87 -21.82 -12.21
N ASN A 288 -4.96 -22.57 -12.35
CA ASN A 288 -5.48 -23.06 -13.63
C ASN A 288 -6.23 -22.00 -14.45
N GLU A 289 -6.63 -20.87 -13.85
CA GLU A 289 -7.62 -19.96 -14.43
C GLU A 289 -7.11 -18.84 -15.35
N ARG A 290 -5.87 -18.84 -15.87
CA ARG A 290 -5.35 -17.63 -16.55
C ARG A 290 -4.67 -17.84 -17.90
N ASP A 291 -5.40 -17.41 -18.93
CA ASP A 291 -5.05 -17.35 -20.34
C ASP A 291 -3.68 -16.72 -20.62
N GLY A 292 -2.81 -17.47 -21.31
CA GLY A 292 -1.73 -16.99 -22.19
C GLY A 292 -0.59 -16.14 -21.61
N ALA A 293 -0.77 -15.53 -20.44
CA ALA A 293 0.14 -14.60 -19.79
C ALA A 293 0.38 -14.97 -18.31
N ARG A 294 1.46 -14.43 -17.75
CA ARG A 294 1.83 -14.60 -16.34
C ARG A 294 0.66 -14.22 -15.41
N PRO A 295 0.32 -15.03 -14.40
CA PRO A 295 -0.85 -14.83 -13.56
C PRO A 295 -0.73 -13.57 -12.69
N PHE A 296 -1.34 -12.46 -13.12
CA PHE A 296 -1.26 -11.17 -12.43
C PHE A 296 -1.61 -11.22 -10.94
N TYR A 297 -2.69 -11.91 -10.56
CA TYR A 297 -3.12 -11.94 -9.15
C TYR A 297 -2.17 -12.77 -8.26
N SER A 298 -1.25 -13.52 -8.85
CA SER A 298 -0.22 -14.26 -8.12
C SER A 298 1.15 -13.57 -8.18
N THR A 299 1.29 -12.47 -8.92
CA THR A 299 2.59 -11.82 -9.16
C THR A 299 2.56 -10.30 -9.05
N ASN A 300 1.48 -9.66 -8.60
CA ASN A 300 1.45 -8.21 -8.43
C ASN A 300 1.97 -7.76 -7.05
N GLY A 301 2.11 -6.45 -6.85
CA GLY A 301 2.63 -5.87 -5.61
C GLY A 301 1.75 -6.00 -4.37
N PHE A 302 0.46 -6.35 -4.50
CA PHE A 302 -0.43 -6.62 -3.37
C PHE A 302 -0.21 -8.01 -2.77
N CYS A 303 0.48 -8.90 -3.48
CA CYS A 303 0.93 -10.19 -2.95
C CYS A 303 2.10 -9.98 -1.98
N ALA A 304 2.06 -10.66 -0.83
CA ALA A 304 3.16 -10.68 0.12
C ALA A 304 4.39 -11.44 -0.41
N THR A 305 4.13 -12.48 -1.20
CA THR A 305 5.06 -13.33 -1.94
C THR A 305 4.40 -13.74 -3.26
N PRO A 306 5.15 -13.96 -4.35
CA PRO A 306 4.58 -14.50 -5.58
C PRO A 306 4.18 -15.98 -5.44
N CYS A 307 3.45 -16.52 -6.43
CA CYS A 307 3.26 -17.96 -6.57
C CYS A 307 4.58 -18.70 -6.82
N LEU A 308 4.52 -20.02 -6.69
CA LEU A 308 5.66 -20.89 -6.94
C LEU A 308 6.10 -20.86 -8.41
N GLU A 309 7.39 -21.13 -8.62
CA GLU A 309 8.02 -21.11 -9.95
C GLU A 309 7.40 -22.10 -10.93
N ASN A 310 6.84 -23.23 -10.48
CA ASN A 310 6.14 -24.20 -11.32
C ASN A 310 4.92 -23.59 -12.03
N PHE A 311 4.25 -22.60 -11.43
CA PHE A 311 3.14 -21.85 -12.05
C PHE A 311 3.61 -20.62 -12.86
N LEU A 312 4.91 -20.44 -12.93
CA LEU A 312 5.57 -19.40 -13.71
C LEU A 312 6.54 -20.11 -14.68
N PRO A 313 6.07 -20.81 -15.72
CA PRO A 313 6.95 -21.56 -16.59
C PRO A 313 8.00 -20.66 -17.25
N GLN A 314 9.19 -21.21 -17.51
CA GLN A 314 10.20 -20.52 -18.30
C GLN A 314 9.64 -20.22 -19.68
N GLY A 315 9.83 -18.98 -20.13
CA GLY A 315 9.30 -18.58 -21.41
C GLY A 315 7.82 -18.15 -21.38
N SER A 316 7.18 -18.11 -20.19
CA SER A 316 5.87 -17.47 -20.04
C SER A 316 5.94 -16.01 -20.50
N MET A 317 4.94 -15.56 -21.26
CA MET A 317 4.83 -14.15 -21.62
C MET A 317 4.27 -13.36 -20.43
N ILE A 318 4.79 -12.17 -20.18
CA ILE A 318 4.21 -11.23 -19.21
C ILE A 318 3.04 -10.48 -19.84
N THR A 319 3.05 -10.34 -21.16
CA THR A 319 2.00 -9.64 -21.90
C THR A 319 1.15 -10.62 -22.71
N PHE A 320 -0.02 -10.19 -23.17
CA PHE A 320 -0.85 -10.91 -24.13
C PHE A 320 -1.24 -9.98 -25.30
N GLY A 321 -1.69 -10.57 -26.41
CA GLY A 321 -2.02 -9.85 -27.64
C GLY A 321 -3.40 -9.22 -27.58
N CYS A 322 -3.62 -8.19 -28.38
CA CYS A 322 -4.97 -7.76 -28.72
C CYS A 322 -5.54 -8.71 -29.77
N ASP A 323 -6.75 -9.21 -29.57
CA ASP A 323 -7.42 -10.13 -30.48
C ASP A 323 -8.08 -9.44 -31.68
N SER A 324 -8.16 -8.10 -31.65
CA SER A 324 -8.65 -7.30 -32.78
C SER A 324 -7.78 -7.48 -34.02
N GLU A 325 -8.42 -7.74 -35.17
CA GLU A 325 -7.73 -8.02 -36.42
C GLU A 325 -6.77 -6.88 -36.82
N GLY A 326 -5.52 -7.24 -37.14
CA GLY A 326 -4.47 -6.29 -37.51
C GLY A 326 -3.86 -5.50 -36.36
N CYS A 327 -4.43 -5.58 -35.14
CA CYS A 327 -3.87 -4.89 -33.98
C CYS A 327 -2.62 -5.62 -33.46
N LYS A 328 -1.51 -4.88 -33.35
CA LYS A 328 -0.23 -5.40 -32.82
C LYS A 328 0.03 -4.97 -31.38
N ASN A 329 -1.01 -4.47 -30.70
CA ASN A 329 -0.86 -4.02 -29.33
C ASN A 329 -0.66 -5.22 -28.39
N ARG A 330 0.10 -4.99 -27.32
CA ARG A 330 0.41 -5.99 -26.29
C ARG A 330 0.01 -5.41 -24.95
N MET A 331 -0.79 -6.14 -24.20
CA MET A 331 -1.37 -5.70 -22.94
C MET A 331 -0.71 -6.41 -21.77
N ILE A 332 -0.51 -5.69 -20.68
CA ILE A 332 0.03 -6.22 -19.43
C ILE A 332 -1.17 -6.46 -18.50
N PRO A 333 -1.46 -7.71 -18.12
CA PRO A 333 -2.59 -8.01 -17.23
C PRO A 333 -2.55 -7.16 -15.96
N GLY A 334 -3.68 -6.54 -15.61
CA GLY A 334 -3.83 -5.71 -14.41
C GLY A 334 -3.09 -4.35 -14.42
N HIS A 335 -2.37 -4.02 -15.49
CA HIS A 335 -1.65 -2.74 -15.64
C HIS A 335 -2.09 -1.97 -16.89
N SER A 336 -2.43 -2.67 -17.98
CA SER A 336 -3.02 -2.07 -19.17
C SER A 336 -4.55 -2.02 -19.06
N GLY A 337 -5.17 -1.07 -19.75
CA GLY A 337 -6.61 -1.12 -19.99
C GLY A 337 -6.91 -2.24 -20.98
N VAL A 338 -7.81 -3.15 -20.59
CA VAL A 338 -8.21 -4.33 -21.35
C VAL A 338 -9.73 -4.40 -21.30
N CYS A 339 -10.34 -4.69 -22.45
CA CYS A 339 -11.75 -4.97 -22.57
C CYS A 339 -11.92 -6.46 -22.86
N TYR A 340 -12.81 -7.10 -22.11
CA TYR A 340 -13.15 -8.51 -22.25
C TYR A 340 -14.52 -8.58 -22.92
N ASN A 341 -14.56 -9.18 -24.11
CA ASN A 341 -15.79 -9.33 -24.87
C ASN A 341 -16.53 -10.61 -24.45
N PRO A 342 -17.85 -10.68 -24.62
CA PRO A 342 -18.65 -11.87 -24.28
C PRO A 342 -18.25 -13.14 -25.05
N ASP A 343 -17.60 -12.99 -26.20
CA ASP A 343 -17.07 -14.08 -27.02
C ASP A 343 -15.73 -14.64 -26.52
N GLY A 344 -15.22 -14.12 -25.40
CA GLY A 344 -13.94 -14.51 -24.80
C GLY A 344 -12.73 -13.79 -25.39
N THR A 345 -12.91 -12.91 -26.38
CA THR A 345 -11.80 -12.13 -26.94
C THR A 345 -11.39 -10.98 -26.01
N THR A 346 -10.10 -10.66 -26.05
CA THR A 346 -9.49 -9.60 -25.27
C THR A 346 -8.91 -8.52 -26.19
N VAL A 347 -9.42 -7.30 -26.05
CA VAL A 347 -9.01 -6.17 -26.89
C VAL A 347 -8.45 -5.03 -26.05
N CYS A 348 -7.53 -4.26 -26.63
CA CYS A 348 -7.04 -3.06 -25.96
C CYS A 348 -8.09 -1.94 -25.98
N THR A 349 -7.94 -0.97 -25.09
CA THR A 349 -8.85 0.19 -24.99
C THR A 349 -9.00 1.00 -26.27
N SER A 350 -8.08 0.89 -27.23
CA SER A 350 -8.18 1.58 -28.53
C SER A 350 -8.93 0.77 -29.58
N CYS A 351 -9.21 -0.50 -29.32
CA CYS A 351 -9.94 -1.42 -30.19
C CYS A 351 -11.29 -1.84 -29.58
N SER A 352 -11.63 -1.32 -28.39
CA SER A 352 -12.91 -1.55 -27.72
C SER A 352 -14.02 -0.60 -28.17
N ASP A 353 -13.68 0.38 -29.01
CA ASP A 353 -14.59 1.39 -29.55
C ASP A 353 -15.27 0.94 -30.85
#